data_AF-A0A1U8K3E0-F1
#
_entry.id   AF-A0A1U8K3E0-F1
#
_cell.length_a   1.000
_cell.length_b   1.000
_cell.length_c   1.000
_cell.angle_alpha   90.00
_cell.angle_beta   90.00
_cell.angle_gamma   90.00
#
_symmetry.space_group_name_H-M   'P 1'
#
loop_
_entity.id
_entity.type
_entity.pdbx_description
1 polymer ?
#
loop_
_entity_poly.entity_id
_entity_poly.type
_entity_poly.pdbx_seq_one_letter_code
_entity_poly.pdbx_strand_id
1 'polypeptide(L)'
;MSIVEDYSSDESDDEKEKKEILQRMECFNRLFVVASSSVQLYYEKYILRQPCMDSTQSGEIWIREILDGHESRCMINFRMSKMVFTSLLRVLETRYNLQTSRNISSTEMVGIFLYILGTSAKVSQCRETFQRSGSTISRHFAVVLEKVSRMATNLIAPEDPFFSSIPEQIRNDSRYMPHFKDCIGAIDGTHIAAILPPNE
;
A
#
# COMPACT_ATOMS: atom_id res chain seq x y z
N MET A 1 -36.99 -86.23 -3.92
CA MET A 1 -36.42 -85.08 -4.65
C MET A 1 -37.37 -83.92 -4.38
N SER A 2 -37.07 -83.14 -3.34
CA SER A 2 -37.87 -81.99 -2.92
C SER A 2 -37.68 -80.86 -3.93
N ILE A 3 -38.75 -80.48 -4.63
CA ILE A 3 -38.79 -79.24 -5.38
C ILE A 3 -38.86 -78.14 -4.32
N VAL A 4 -37.74 -77.46 -4.14
CA VAL A 4 -37.68 -76.21 -3.39
C VAL A 4 -38.38 -75.19 -4.27
N GLU A 5 -39.67 -74.96 -4.04
CA GLU A 5 -40.37 -73.83 -4.63
C GLU A 5 -39.78 -72.57 -4.00
N ASP A 6 -38.96 -71.87 -4.79
CA ASP A 6 -38.55 -70.50 -4.52
C ASP A 6 -39.82 -69.65 -4.34
N TYR A 7 -40.19 -69.39 -3.08
CA TYR A 7 -41.11 -68.33 -2.72
C TYR A 7 -40.40 -67.00 -3.01
N SER A 8 -40.42 -66.59 -4.28
CA SER A 8 -40.16 -65.21 -4.67
C SER A 8 -41.30 -64.37 -4.10
N SER A 9 -41.06 -63.75 -2.95
CA SER A 9 -42.00 -62.82 -2.32
C SER A 9 -42.15 -61.61 -3.25
N ASP A 10 -43.17 -61.61 -4.10
CA ASP A 10 -43.55 -60.45 -4.91
C ASP A 10 -43.88 -59.28 -3.96
N GLU A 11 -43.04 -58.25 -3.96
CA GLU A 11 -43.33 -56.98 -3.29
C GLU A 11 -44.66 -56.43 -3.84
N SER A 12 -45.66 -56.20 -2.97
CA SER A 12 -46.94 -55.62 -3.36
C SER A 12 -46.74 -54.22 -3.96
N ASP A 13 -47.51 -53.86 -4.99
CA ASP A 13 -47.44 -52.53 -5.65
C ASP A 13 -47.48 -51.36 -4.63
N ASP A 14 -48.23 -51.49 -3.53
CA ASP A 14 -48.30 -50.51 -2.44
C ASP A 14 -46.97 -50.29 -1.69
N GLU A 15 -46.15 -51.34 -1.53
CA GLU A 15 -44.81 -51.24 -0.92
C GLU A 15 -43.84 -50.53 -1.86
N LYS A 16 -43.97 -50.79 -3.16
CA LYS A 16 -43.16 -50.18 -4.21
C LYS A 16 -43.44 -48.69 -4.33
N GLU A 17 -44.71 -48.29 -4.32
CA GLU A 17 -45.15 -46.89 -4.33
C GLU A 17 -44.68 -46.15 -3.05
N LYS A 18 -44.78 -46.78 -1.87
CA LYS A 18 -44.23 -46.20 -0.63
C LYS A 18 -42.73 -45.98 -0.68
N LYS A 19 -41.95 -46.95 -1.20
CA LYS A 19 -40.50 -46.81 -1.40
C LYS A 19 -40.19 -45.64 -2.34
N GLU A 20 -40.95 -45.50 -3.41
CA GLU A 20 -40.78 -44.43 -4.40
C GLU A 20 -41.05 -43.04 -3.78
N ILE A 21 -42.12 -42.92 -2.98
CA ILE A 21 -42.44 -41.69 -2.24
C ILE A 21 -41.35 -41.36 -1.22
N LEU A 22 -40.88 -42.34 -0.46
CA LEU A 22 -39.79 -42.17 0.52
C LEU A 22 -38.50 -41.72 -0.18
N GLN A 23 -38.15 -42.34 -1.30
CA GLN A 23 -36.97 -42.00 -2.08
C GLN A 23 -37.06 -40.59 -2.68
N ARG A 24 -38.25 -40.17 -3.12
CA ARG A 24 -38.51 -38.81 -3.62
C ARG A 24 -38.41 -37.77 -2.52
N MET A 25 -38.94 -38.08 -1.33
CA MET A 25 -38.82 -37.25 -0.13
C MET A 25 -37.34 -37.11 0.29
N GLU A 26 -36.56 -38.20 0.25
CA GLU A 26 -35.13 -38.17 0.55
C GLU A 26 -34.35 -37.31 -0.46
N CYS A 27 -34.63 -37.46 -1.75
CA CYS A 27 -34.05 -36.60 -2.80
C CYS A 27 -34.41 -35.13 -2.59
N PHE A 28 -35.67 -34.82 -2.26
CA PHE A 28 -36.09 -33.45 -1.97
C PHE A 28 -35.40 -32.87 -0.74
N ASN A 29 -35.31 -33.65 0.35
CA ASN A 29 -34.61 -33.24 1.56
C ASN A 29 -33.12 -33.00 1.31
N ARG A 30 -32.46 -33.85 0.52
CA ARG A 30 -31.07 -33.64 0.10
C ARG A 30 -30.91 -32.36 -0.71
N LEU A 31 -31.80 -32.12 -1.68
CA LEU A 31 -31.79 -30.89 -2.48
C LEU A 31 -32.01 -29.65 -1.60
N PHE A 32 -32.96 -29.72 -0.67
CA PHE A 32 -33.25 -28.64 0.27
C PHE A 32 -32.04 -28.32 1.15
N VAL A 33 -31.38 -29.33 1.72
CA VAL A 33 -30.17 -29.16 2.55
C VAL A 33 -29.04 -28.52 1.76
N VAL A 34 -28.80 -28.96 0.51
CA VAL A 34 -27.77 -28.36 -0.34
C VAL A 34 -28.09 -26.91 -0.68
N ALA A 35 -29.35 -26.61 -1.06
CA ALA A 35 -29.77 -25.27 -1.41
C ALA A 35 -29.65 -24.31 -0.21
N SER A 36 -30.15 -24.72 0.97
CA SER A 36 -30.08 -23.91 2.19
C SER A 36 -28.65 -23.72 2.68
N SER A 37 -27.80 -24.76 2.64
CA SER A 37 -26.37 -24.64 2.95
C SER A 37 -25.65 -23.68 1.99
N SER A 38 -26.00 -23.73 0.70
CA SER A 38 -25.43 -22.83 -0.31
C SER A 38 -25.82 -21.37 -0.05
N VAL A 39 -27.09 -21.12 0.29
CA VAL A 39 -27.59 -19.79 0.66
C VAL A 39 -26.90 -19.29 1.92
N GLN A 40 -26.73 -20.14 2.93
CA GLN A 40 -26.08 -19.76 4.18
C GLN A 40 -24.58 -19.43 3.96
N LEU A 41 -23.85 -20.25 3.20
CA LEU A 41 -22.45 -19.97 2.85
C LEU A 41 -22.32 -18.64 2.07
N TYR A 42 -23.26 -18.37 1.16
CA TYR A 42 -23.28 -17.08 0.43
C TYR A 42 -23.54 -15.91 1.38
N TYR A 43 -24.50 -16.06 2.29
CA TYR A 43 -24.85 -15.03 3.26
C TYR A 43 -23.67 -14.71 4.19
N GLU A 44 -23.05 -15.73 4.78
CA GLU A 44 -21.91 -15.57 5.68
C GLU A 44 -20.70 -14.95 4.96
N LYS A 45 -20.45 -15.34 3.70
CA LYS A 45 -19.28 -14.86 2.96
C LYS A 45 -19.42 -13.44 2.41
N TYR A 46 -20.60 -13.05 1.95
CA TYR A 46 -20.79 -11.82 1.18
C TYR A 46 -21.70 -10.79 1.84
N ILE A 47 -22.66 -11.24 2.66
CA ILE A 47 -23.63 -10.35 3.32
C ILE A 47 -23.16 -10.00 4.74
N LEU A 48 -22.70 -11.01 5.50
CA LEU A 48 -22.24 -10.84 6.88
C LEU A 48 -20.81 -10.29 6.90
N ARG A 49 -20.67 -8.98 6.65
CA ARG A 49 -19.37 -8.31 6.62
C ARG A 49 -18.80 -8.18 8.02
N GLN A 50 -17.66 -8.83 8.26
CA GLN A 50 -16.86 -8.58 9.45
C GLN A 50 -16.14 -7.22 9.33
N PRO A 51 -16.14 -6.39 10.39
CA PRO A 51 -15.33 -5.19 10.44
C PRO A 51 -13.85 -5.53 10.24
N CYS A 52 -13.13 -4.61 9.59
CA CYS A 52 -11.69 -4.69 9.38
C CYS A 52 -11.17 -3.26 9.52
N MET A 53 -9.93 -3.10 10.01
CA MET A 53 -9.31 -1.80 10.25
C MET A 53 -10.01 -1.02 11.39
N ASP A 54 -10.39 -1.73 12.45
CA ASP A 54 -11.17 -1.24 13.59
C ASP A 54 -10.33 -1.13 14.87
N SER A 55 -9.00 -1.13 14.76
CA SER A 55 -8.11 -0.91 15.90
C SER A 55 -8.34 0.47 16.53
N THR A 56 -8.25 0.52 17.86
CA THR A 56 -8.30 1.78 18.63
C THR A 56 -7.11 2.69 18.34
N GLN A 57 -5.99 2.11 17.94
CA GLN A 57 -4.80 2.85 17.50
C GLN A 57 -4.98 3.27 16.04
N SER A 58 -5.56 4.46 15.83
CA SER A 58 -5.60 5.09 14.51
C SER A 58 -4.19 5.46 14.02
N GLY A 59 -4.04 5.67 12.70
CA GLY A 59 -2.76 6.11 12.12
C GLY A 59 -2.22 7.40 12.74
N GLU A 60 -3.08 8.34 13.11
CA GLU A 60 -2.64 9.57 13.79
C GLU A 60 -2.11 9.30 15.21
N ILE A 61 -2.77 8.42 15.97
CA ILE A 61 -2.30 8.02 17.30
C ILE A 61 -0.93 7.32 17.18
N TRP A 62 -0.79 6.40 16.21
CA TRP A 62 0.46 5.72 15.96
C TRP A 62 1.60 6.70 15.64
N ILE A 63 1.38 7.69 14.76
CA ILE A 63 2.40 8.70 14.45
C ILE A 63 2.78 9.49 15.70
N ARG A 64 1.80 9.87 16.52
CA ARG A 64 2.06 10.60 17.77
C ARG A 64 2.95 9.80 18.71
N GLU A 65 2.72 8.50 18.86
CA GLU A 65 3.59 7.62 19.65
C GLU A 65 5.02 7.52 19.09
N ILE A 66 5.18 7.60 17.77
CA ILE A 66 6.52 7.62 17.14
C ILE A 66 7.22 8.95 17.42
N LEU A 67 6.50 10.07 17.29
CA LEU A 67 7.05 11.41 17.45
C LEU A 67 7.32 11.76 18.92
N ASP A 68 6.49 11.29 19.86
CA ASP A 68 6.63 11.56 21.30
C ASP A 68 7.42 10.47 22.03
N GLY A 69 7.73 9.36 21.36
CA GLY A 69 8.57 8.29 21.88
C GLY A 69 10.07 8.58 21.78
N HIS A 70 10.85 7.52 21.89
CA HIS A 70 12.31 7.59 21.78
C HIS A 70 12.75 8.12 20.40
N GLU A 71 13.78 8.99 20.37
CA GLU A 71 14.22 9.70 19.16
C GLU A 71 14.54 8.79 17.98
N SER A 72 15.10 7.59 18.27
CA SER A 72 15.39 6.59 17.24
C SER A 72 14.15 6.09 16.50
N ARG A 73 12.96 6.10 17.11
CA ARG A 73 11.73 5.60 16.44
C ARG A 73 11.41 6.42 15.21
N CYS A 74 11.55 7.73 15.28
CA CYS A 74 11.34 8.63 14.16
C CYS A 74 12.36 8.35 13.04
N MET A 75 13.65 8.20 13.41
CA MET A 75 14.70 7.83 12.45
C MET A 75 14.46 6.47 11.78
N ILE A 76 13.99 5.48 12.53
CA ILE A 76 13.73 4.13 12.01
C ILE A 76 12.54 4.13 11.02
N ASN A 77 11.45 4.81 11.37
CA ASN A 77 10.20 4.74 10.61
C ASN A 77 10.12 5.79 9.49
N PHE A 78 10.68 6.99 9.69
CA PHE A 78 10.56 8.12 8.76
C PHE A 78 11.90 8.58 8.18
N ARG A 79 13.03 7.97 8.57
CA ARG A 79 14.39 8.33 8.12
C ARG A 79 14.82 9.76 8.42
N MET A 80 14.18 10.37 9.41
CA MET A 80 14.51 11.72 9.89
C MET A 80 14.15 11.89 11.35
N SER A 81 14.71 12.90 12.00
CA SER A 81 14.39 13.22 13.39
C SER A 81 13.00 13.88 13.50
N LYS A 82 12.43 13.90 14.70
CA LYS A 82 11.15 14.59 14.99
C LYS A 82 11.17 16.05 14.53
N MET A 83 12.30 16.74 14.77
CA MET A 83 12.47 18.15 14.42
C MET A 83 12.42 18.37 12.90
N VAL A 84 13.09 17.48 12.14
CA VAL A 84 13.08 17.54 10.67
C VAL A 84 11.70 17.19 10.12
N PHE A 85 11.05 16.15 10.66
CA PHE A 85 9.68 15.79 10.29
C PHE A 85 8.71 16.98 10.46
N THR A 86 8.75 17.62 11.63
CA THR A 86 7.87 18.76 11.96
C THR A 86 8.16 19.96 11.05
N SER A 87 9.44 20.21 10.75
CA SER A 87 9.85 21.27 9.84
C SER A 87 9.39 21.01 8.41
N LEU A 88 9.53 19.77 7.92
CA LEU A 88 9.05 19.35 6.61
C LEU A 88 7.53 19.51 6.50
N LEU A 89 6.78 19.00 7.48
CA LEU A 89 5.33 19.13 7.54
C LEU A 89 4.91 20.61 7.43
N ARG A 90 5.52 21.48 8.24
CA ARG A 90 5.25 22.92 8.23
C ARG A 90 5.55 23.55 6.87
N VAL A 91 6.65 23.18 6.22
CA VAL A 91 7.00 23.67 4.87
C VAL A 91 5.96 23.22 3.84
N LEU A 92 5.56 21.94 3.87
CA LEU A 92 4.56 21.40 2.95
C LEU A 92 3.19 22.08 3.12
N GLU A 93 2.77 22.34 4.35
CA GLU A 93 1.51 23.03 4.65
C GLU A 93 1.55 24.50 4.20
N THR A 94 2.61 25.22 4.56
CA THR A 94 2.68 26.69 4.37
C THR A 94 3.08 27.10 2.96
N ARG A 95 4.03 26.40 2.33
CA ARG A 95 4.59 26.81 1.02
C ARG A 95 4.03 25.99 -0.15
N TYR A 96 3.62 24.75 0.10
CA TYR A 96 3.14 23.84 -0.95
C TYR A 96 1.64 23.52 -0.83
N ASN A 97 0.95 24.13 0.14
CA ASN A 97 -0.49 24.01 0.35
C ASN A 97 -0.93 22.55 0.50
N LEU A 98 -0.22 21.79 1.35
CA LEU A 98 -0.70 20.51 1.84
C LEU A 98 -1.78 20.76 2.89
N GLN A 99 -3.00 20.28 2.64
CA GLN A 99 -4.14 20.52 3.52
C GLN A 99 -4.65 19.20 4.10
N THR A 100 -5.07 19.26 5.36
CA THR A 100 -5.84 18.19 6.00
C THR A 100 -7.13 17.93 5.24
N SER A 101 -7.46 16.66 5.06
CA SER A 101 -8.73 16.22 4.48
C SER A 101 -9.73 15.92 5.59
N ARG A 102 -11.02 15.76 5.25
CA ARG A 102 -12.10 15.48 6.21
C ARG A 102 -11.78 14.31 7.14
N ASN A 103 -11.11 13.28 6.63
CA ASN A 103 -10.92 12.02 7.34
C ASN A 103 -9.47 11.75 7.74
N ILE A 104 -8.50 12.57 7.32
CA ILE A 104 -7.07 12.29 7.50
C ILE A 104 -6.27 13.59 7.59
N SER A 105 -5.44 13.71 8.63
CA SER A 105 -4.62 14.88 8.90
C SER A 105 -3.41 14.95 7.95
N SER A 106 -2.94 16.16 7.66
CA SER A 106 -1.69 16.40 6.94
C SER A 106 -0.51 15.64 7.54
N THR A 107 -0.46 15.58 8.88
CA THR A 107 0.52 14.78 9.65
C THR A 107 0.46 13.31 9.26
N GLU A 108 -0.74 12.73 9.20
CA GLU A 108 -0.94 11.33 8.80
C GLU A 108 -0.58 11.09 7.34
N MET A 109 -0.91 12.01 6.43
CA MET A 109 -0.52 11.92 5.02
C MET A 109 1.01 11.88 4.85
N VAL A 110 1.72 12.80 5.51
CA VAL A 110 3.20 12.85 5.47
C VAL A 110 3.80 11.62 6.15
N GLY A 111 3.23 11.17 7.26
CA GLY A 111 3.64 9.95 7.96
C GLY A 111 3.53 8.71 7.08
N ILE A 112 2.42 8.52 6.35
CA ILE A 112 2.24 7.42 5.38
C ILE A 112 3.33 7.49 4.30
N PHE A 113 3.54 8.67 3.72
CA PHE A 113 4.51 8.86 2.65
C PHE A 113 5.93 8.50 3.10
N LEU A 114 6.38 9.05 4.23
CA LEU A 114 7.71 8.79 4.77
C LEU A 114 7.87 7.36 5.28
N TYR A 115 6.83 6.76 5.83
CA TYR A 115 6.87 5.36 6.25
C TYR A 115 7.10 4.42 5.08
N ILE A 116 6.37 4.61 3.98
CA ILE A 116 6.53 3.82 2.75
C ILE A 116 7.95 3.95 2.20
N LEU A 117 8.45 5.18 2.04
CA LEU A 117 9.79 5.40 1.50
C LEU A 117 10.90 4.95 2.46
N GLY A 118 10.72 5.20 3.75
CA GLY A 118 11.72 4.93 4.77
C GLY A 118 11.90 3.44 5.04
N THR A 119 10.80 2.69 5.06
CA THR A 119 10.83 1.26 5.43
C THR A 119 10.61 0.33 4.24
N SER A 120 10.40 0.87 3.04
CA SER A 120 9.96 0.11 1.87
C SER A 120 8.68 -0.68 2.13
N ALA A 121 7.77 -0.10 2.94
CA ALA A 121 6.56 -0.79 3.36
C ALA A 121 5.60 -1.04 2.19
N LYS A 122 5.01 -2.23 2.19
CA LYS A 122 3.92 -2.58 1.28
C LYS A 122 2.64 -1.87 1.70
N VAL A 123 1.73 -1.66 0.75
CA VAL A 123 0.41 -1.10 1.03
C VAL A 123 -0.34 -1.93 2.09
N SER A 124 -0.20 -3.25 2.10
CA SER A 124 -0.80 -4.12 3.13
C SER A 124 -0.30 -3.83 4.55
N GLN A 125 1.00 -3.53 4.71
CA GLN A 125 1.57 -3.15 6.00
C GLN A 125 1.08 -1.76 6.43
N CYS A 126 1.03 -0.82 5.49
CA CYS A 126 0.51 0.52 5.76
C CYS A 126 -0.97 0.49 6.15
N ARG A 127 -1.75 -0.39 5.55
CA ARG A 127 -3.13 -0.64 5.98
C ARG A 127 -3.13 -0.99 7.46
N GLU A 128 -2.43 -2.06 7.84
CA GLU A 128 -2.39 -2.52 9.23
C GLU A 128 -1.88 -1.44 10.21
N THR A 129 -0.86 -0.67 9.85
CA THR A 129 -0.31 0.36 10.74
C THR A 129 -1.21 1.58 10.86
N PHE A 130 -1.73 2.12 9.75
CA PHE A 130 -2.47 3.38 9.75
C PHE A 130 -3.98 3.21 9.91
N GLN A 131 -4.48 1.97 9.90
CA GLN A 131 -5.91 1.67 10.00
C GLN A 131 -6.73 2.33 8.87
N ARG A 132 -6.14 2.42 7.67
CA ARG A 132 -6.75 3.00 6.46
C ARG A 132 -6.92 1.97 5.34
N SER A 133 -7.90 2.21 4.46
CA SER A 133 -8.01 1.41 3.23
C SER A 133 -6.79 1.59 2.34
N GLY A 134 -6.47 0.57 1.53
CA GLY A 134 -5.37 0.68 0.55
C GLY A 134 -5.56 1.84 -0.43
N SER A 135 -6.80 2.11 -0.85
CA SER A 135 -7.13 3.27 -1.68
C SER A 135 -6.79 4.60 -1.01
N THR A 136 -7.02 4.72 0.30
CA THR A 136 -6.66 5.91 1.08
C THR A 136 -5.14 6.06 1.15
N ILE A 137 -4.42 4.99 1.47
CA ILE A 137 -2.93 4.99 1.49
C ILE A 137 -2.37 5.46 0.15
N SER A 138 -2.77 4.84 -0.96
CA SER A 138 -2.26 5.18 -2.29
C SER A 138 -2.61 6.62 -2.70
N ARG A 139 -3.82 7.09 -2.40
CA ARG A 139 -4.25 8.46 -2.70
C ARG A 139 -3.40 9.49 -1.95
N HIS A 140 -3.22 9.31 -0.65
CA HIS A 140 -2.48 10.30 0.15
C HIS A 140 -0.98 10.25 -0.07
N PHE A 141 -0.43 9.07 -0.38
CA PHE A 141 0.93 8.95 -0.90
C PHE A 141 1.13 9.81 -2.16
N ALA A 142 0.24 9.68 -3.15
CA ALA A 142 0.33 10.45 -4.39
C ALA A 142 0.20 11.97 -4.17
N VAL A 143 -0.69 12.40 -3.28
CA VAL A 143 -0.85 13.81 -2.91
C VAL A 143 0.45 14.36 -2.32
N VAL A 144 1.07 13.67 -1.36
CA VAL A 144 2.31 14.15 -0.75
C VAL A 144 3.46 14.11 -1.74
N LEU A 145 3.54 13.06 -2.59
CA LEU A 145 4.53 12.97 -3.65
C LEU A 145 4.46 14.18 -4.59
N GLU A 146 3.27 14.60 -5.02
CA GLU A 146 3.10 15.80 -5.85
C GLU A 146 3.68 17.05 -5.16
N LYS A 147 3.40 17.25 -3.86
CA LYS A 147 3.90 18.40 -3.11
C LYS A 147 5.42 18.35 -2.94
N VAL A 148 5.96 17.19 -2.61
CA VAL A 148 7.41 16.98 -2.45
C VAL A 148 8.12 17.16 -3.79
N SER A 149 7.56 16.71 -4.91
CA SER A 149 8.12 16.93 -6.24
C SER A 149 8.19 18.43 -6.60
N ARG A 150 7.14 19.20 -6.30
CA ARG A 150 7.18 20.67 -6.46
C ARG A 150 8.16 21.35 -5.53
N MET A 151 8.39 20.77 -4.35
CA MET A 151 9.43 21.25 -3.45
C MET A 151 10.81 20.96 -4.00
N ALA A 152 11.02 19.76 -4.54
CA ALA A 152 12.29 19.35 -5.14
C ALA A 152 12.68 20.25 -6.31
N THR A 153 11.74 20.70 -7.14
CA THR A 153 12.07 21.64 -8.24
C THR A 153 12.57 23.00 -7.76
N ASN A 154 12.23 23.41 -6.53
CA ASN A 154 12.72 24.66 -5.94
C ASN A 154 14.02 24.48 -5.15
N LEU A 155 14.26 23.27 -4.60
CA LEU A 155 15.44 22.96 -3.79
C LEU A 155 16.61 22.45 -4.63
N ILE A 156 16.31 21.64 -5.64
CA ILE A 156 17.27 21.03 -6.56
C ILE A 156 17.23 21.84 -7.85
N ALA A 157 17.68 23.10 -7.74
CA ALA A 157 17.77 24.03 -8.84
C ALA A 157 19.17 24.67 -8.84
N PRO A 158 19.73 24.99 -10.02
CA PRO A 158 20.99 25.73 -10.12
C PRO A 158 20.84 27.12 -9.49
N GLU A 159 21.88 27.58 -8.81
CA GLU A 159 21.92 28.95 -8.26
C GLU A 159 21.80 30.01 -9.36
N ASP A 160 22.36 29.73 -10.55
CA ASP A 160 22.20 30.53 -11.75
C ASP A 160 21.23 29.84 -12.72
N PRO A 161 19.95 30.28 -12.81
CA PRO A 161 18.97 29.71 -13.71
C PRO A 161 19.29 29.91 -15.19
N PHE A 162 20.14 30.89 -15.51
CA PHE A 162 20.48 31.25 -16.89
C PHE A 162 21.82 30.65 -17.34
N PHE A 163 22.54 29.97 -16.44
CA PHE A 163 23.88 29.41 -16.69
C PHE A 163 24.80 30.43 -17.38
N SER A 164 24.70 31.69 -16.94
CA SER A 164 25.35 32.86 -17.53
C SER A 164 26.85 32.93 -17.25
N SER A 165 27.32 32.20 -16.22
CA SER A 165 28.72 32.18 -15.82
C SER A 165 29.32 30.77 -15.85
N ILE A 166 30.57 30.68 -16.31
CA ILE A 166 31.35 29.44 -16.27
C ILE A 166 32.05 29.36 -14.90
N PRO A 167 31.93 28.23 -14.16
CA PRO A 167 32.63 28.03 -12.89
C PRO A 167 34.13 28.25 -13.02
N GLU A 168 34.74 28.86 -12.01
CA GLU A 168 36.17 29.24 -12.06
C GLU A 168 37.10 28.03 -12.25
N GLN A 169 36.70 26.87 -11.73
CA GLN A 169 37.41 25.60 -11.83
C GLN A 169 37.52 25.11 -13.28
N ILE A 170 36.49 25.37 -14.09
CA ILE A 170 36.49 25.05 -15.52
C ILE A 170 37.19 26.18 -16.29
N ARG A 171 36.87 27.44 -15.96
CA ARG A 171 37.40 28.62 -16.63
C ARG A 171 38.93 28.70 -16.57
N ASN A 172 39.52 28.30 -15.45
CA ASN A 172 40.95 28.42 -15.18
C ASN A 172 41.75 27.15 -15.53
N ASP A 173 41.11 26.01 -15.83
CA ASP A 173 41.80 24.78 -16.23
C ASP A 173 41.80 24.63 -17.75
N SER A 174 42.99 24.73 -18.36
CA SER A 174 43.18 24.61 -19.82
C SER A 174 42.83 23.23 -20.37
N ARG A 175 42.75 22.19 -19.53
CA ARG A 175 42.30 20.85 -19.94
C ARG A 175 40.78 20.78 -20.05
N TYR A 176 40.05 21.54 -19.25
CA TYR A 176 38.58 21.50 -19.21
C TYR A 176 37.93 22.58 -20.05
N MET A 177 38.48 23.80 -20.03
CA MET A 177 37.91 24.96 -20.72
C MET A 177 37.58 24.74 -22.21
N PRO A 178 38.42 24.06 -23.03
CA PRO A 178 38.09 23.82 -24.44
C PRO A 178 36.88 22.90 -24.66
N HIS A 179 36.58 22.03 -23.68
CA HIS A 179 35.57 20.97 -23.81
C HIS A 179 34.26 21.29 -23.08
N PHE A 180 34.34 22.05 -21.99
CA PHE A 180 33.22 22.33 -21.09
C PHE A 180 32.75 23.80 -21.12
N LYS A 181 33.24 24.59 -22.08
CA LYS A 181 32.73 25.94 -22.31
C LYS A 181 31.23 25.86 -22.65
N ASP A 182 30.42 26.65 -21.93
CA ASP A 182 28.96 26.73 -22.10
C ASP A 182 28.21 25.40 -21.79
N CYS A 183 28.87 24.41 -21.19
CA CYS A 183 28.22 23.17 -20.78
C CYS A 183 27.30 23.38 -19.57
N ILE A 184 26.04 23.00 -19.75
CA ILE A 184 25.04 22.94 -18.69
C ILE A 184 25.06 21.52 -18.13
N GLY A 185 25.85 21.27 -17.07
CA GLY A 185 26.03 19.93 -16.51
C GLY A 185 26.66 19.91 -15.10
N ALA A 186 26.30 18.88 -14.32
CA ALA A 186 26.57 18.67 -12.88
C ALA A 186 26.21 19.90 -12.00
N ILE A 187 24.91 20.03 -11.76
CA ILE A 187 24.21 21.16 -11.11
C ILE A 187 24.77 21.61 -9.75
N ASP A 188 25.63 20.85 -9.05
CA ASP A 188 26.24 21.32 -7.78
C ASP A 188 27.73 20.96 -7.56
N GLY A 189 28.45 20.49 -8.59
CA GLY A 189 29.84 20.04 -8.38
C GLY A 189 29.96 18.74 -7.55
N THR A 190 28.90 17.96 -7.38
CA THR A 190 28.99 16.58 -6.87
C THR A 190 29.82 15.74 -7.83
N HIS A 191 31.10 15.56 -7.50
CA HIS A 191 32.01 14.68 -8.22
C HIS A 191 31.73 13.23 -7.80
N ILE A 192 31.08 12.45 -8.68
CA ILE A 192 30.97 11.01 -8.51
C ILE A 192 32.24 10.37 -9.07
N ALA A 193 32.96 9.61 -8.25
CA ALA A 193 34.15 8.88 -8.68
C ALA A 193 33.73 7.82 -9.73
N ALA A 194 34.20 7.99 -10.96
CA ALA A 194 34.06 6.97 -12.00
C ALA A 194 35.33 6.11 -12.02
N ILE A 195 35.16 4.80 -11.82
CA ILE A 195 36.23 3.81 -12.02
C ILE A 195 35.97 3.18 -13.38
N LEU A 196 36.91 3.35 -14.31
CA LEU A 196 36.87 2.62 -15.58
C LEU A 196 37.21 1.16 -15.32
N PRO A 197 36.51 0.20 -15.95
CA PRO A 197 36.95 -1.18 -15.94
C PRO A 197 38.37 -1.25 -16.53
N PRO A 198 39.26 -2.10 -15.97
CA PRO A 198 40.58 -2.29 -16.55
C PRO A 198 40.43 -2.72 -18.01
N ASN A 199 41.18 -2.07 -18.90
CA ASN A 199 41.16 -2.32 -20.34
C ASN A 199 41.24 -3.85 -20.62
N GLU A 200 40.28 -4.38 -21.38
CA GLU A 200 40.48 -5.62 -22.13
C GLU A 200 41.45 -5.40 -23.29
#